data_AF-A0A8T3UYG2-F1
#
_entry.id   AF-A0A8T3UYG2-F1
#
_cell.length_a   1.000
_cell.length_b   1.000
_cell.length_c   1.000
_cell.angle_alpha   90.00
_cell.angle_beta   90.00
_cell.angle_gamma   90.00
#
_symmetry.space_group_name_H-M   'P 1'
#
loop_
_entity.id
_entity.type
_entity.pdbx_description
1 polymer ?
#
loop_
_entity_poly.entity_id
_entity_poly.type
_entity_poly.pdbx_seq_one_letter_code
_entity_poly.pdbx_strand_id
1 'polypeptide(L)'
;EALDSHKVEIRLETNITKIIGDGQKVTAVEIEGKNGKETLKADSIILAISYKIEPNNFKSITLQTSGRYIKVNHAYETNIKGIYAAGDIANVADEPKFNLLAVGSAEAYTAINNVKKYVHPTSSLFGGHSSSLNL
;
A
#
# COMPACT_ATOMS: atom_id res chain seq x y z
N GLU A 1 -31.28 3.09 -0.47
CA GLU A 1 -31.91 2.63 -1.74
C GLU A 1 -31.60 1.16 -2.08
N ALA A 2 -30.36 0.73 -2.33
CA ALA A 2 -30.09 -0.67 -2.68
C ALA A 2 -30.18 -1.66 -1.49
N LEU A 3 -29.83 -1.23 -0.26
CA LEU A 3 -29.80 -2.11 0.92
C LEU A 3 -31.20 -2.32 1.53
N ASP A 4 -32.07 -1.31 1.47
CA ASP A 4 -33.40 -1.33 2.08
C ASP A 4 -34.34 -2.35 1.43
N SER A 5 -34.11 -2.68 0.14
CA SER A 5 -34.89 -3.66 -0.62
C SER A 5 -34.46 -5.12 -0.44
N HIS A 6 -33.35 -5.38 0.26
CA HIS A 6 -32.72 -6.71 0.33
C HIS A 6 -32.70 -7.35 1.72
N LYS A 7 -33.55 -6.90 2.66
CA LYS A 7 -33.59 -7.42 4.05
C LYS A 7 -32.22 -7.41 4.76
N VAL A 8 -31.38 -6.44 4.42
CA VAL A 8 -30.10 -6.22 5.10
C VAL A 8 -30.35 -5.34 6.32
N GLU A 9 -29.95 -5.82 7.50
CA GLU A 9 -30.01 -5.04 8.72
C GLU A 9 -28.74 -4.19 8.85
N ILE A 10 -28.91 -2.87 8.97
CA ILE A 10 -27.80 -1.93 9.13
C ILE A 10 -27.77 -1.44 10.57
N ARG A 11 -26.64 -1.66 11.26
CA ARG A 11 -26.41 -1.20 12.63
C ARG A 11 -25.20 -0.26 12.66
N LEU A 12 -25.49 1.03 12.80
CA LEU A 12 -24.46 2.07 12.95
C LEU A 12 -23.99 2.16 14.41
N GLU A 13 -22.80 2.73 14.64
CA GLU A 13 -22.23 2.93 15.98
C GLU A 13 -22.24 1.64 16.83
N THR A 14 -21.99 0.52 16.16
CA THR A 14 -22.05 -0.82 16.74
C THR A 14 -20.78 -1.58 16.37
N ASN A 15 -20.12 -2.19 17.35
CA ASN A 15 -18.87 -2.92 17.16
C ASN A 15 -19.04 -4.39 17.54
N ILE A 16 -18.36 -5.28 16.84
CA ILE A 16 -18.19 -6.67 17.28
C ILE A 16 -17.20 -6.68 18.44
N THR A 17 -17.61 -7.16 19.61
CA THR A 17 -16.75 -7.29 20.80
C THR A 17 -16.20 -8.70 20.97
N LYS A 18 -16.89 -9.71 20.42
CA LYS A 18 -16.46 -11.10 20.48
C LYS A 18 -16.97 -11.90 19.29
N ILE A 19 -16.11 -12.74 18.72
CA ILE A 19 -16.48 -13.77 17.75
C ILE A 19 -16.65 -15.09 18.50
N ILE A 20 -17.79 -15.76 18.31
CA ILE A 20 -18.13 -17.01 18.98
C ILE A 20 -18.23 -18.11 17.94
N GLY A 21 -17.55 -19.23 18.17
CA GLY A 21 -17.56 -20.38 17.29
C GLY A 21 -17.44 -21.70 18.05
N ASP A 22 -17.72 -22.80 17.36
CA ASP A 22 -17.66 -24.18 17.87
C ASP A 22 -16.30 -24.87 17.62
N GLY A 23 -15.30 -24.10 17.18
CA GLY A 23 -13.98 -24.59 16.77
C GLY A 23 -13.88 -24.97 15.29
N GLN A 24 -15.02 -25.06 14.57
CA GLN A 24 -15.05 -25.31 13.13
C GLN A 24 -15.58 -24.11 12.35
N LYS A 25 -16.60 -23.43 12.87
CA LYS A 25 -17.20 -22.25 12.25
C LYS A 25 -17.62 -21.18 13.25
N VAL A 26 -17.90 -19.99 12.73
CA VAL A 26 -18.62 -18.96 13.48
C VAL A 26 -20.04 -19.47 13.72
N THR A 27 -20.54 -19.27 14.93
CA THR A 27 -21.92 -19.59 15.31
C THR A 27 -22.68 -18.36 15.81
N ALA A 28 -21.96 -17.36 16.32
CA ALA A 28 -22.52 -16.10 16.77
C ALA A 28 -21.45 -14.99 16.86
N VAL A 29 -21.91 -13.76 17.02
CA VAL A 29 -21.09 -12.59 17.39
C VAL A 29 -21.73 -11.88 18.57
N GLU A 30 -20.90 -11.44 19.52
CA GLU A 30 -21.30 -10.41 20.49
C GLU A 30 -21.04 -9.06 19.86
N ILE A 31 -22.05 -8.20 19.90
CA ILE A 31 -21.93 -6.81 19.47
C ILE A 31 -22.27 -5.87 20.62
N GLU A 32 -21.72 -4.67 20.57
CA GLU A 32 -22.00 -3.58 21.49
C GLU A 32 -22.36 -2.34 20.68
N GLY A 33 -23.58 -1.85 20.90
CA GLY A 33 -24.09 -0.60 20.32
C GLY A 33 -24.67 0.31 21.39
N LYS A 34 -25.46 1.31 20.98
CA LYS A 34 -26.04 2.31 21.91
C LYS A 34 -26.89 1.72 23.03
N ASN A 35 -27.54 0.59 22.76
CA ASN A 35 -28.45 -0.07 23.71
C ASN A 35 -27.73 -1.12 24.58
N GLY A 36 -26.39 -1.18 24.52
CA GLY A 36 -25.57 -2.14 25.23
C GLY A 36 -25.20 -3.35 24.37
N LYS A 37 -24.92 -4.47 25.06
CA LYS A 37 -24.43 -5.70 24.45
C LYS A 37 -25.56 -6.65 24.09
N GLU A 38 -25.41 -7.32 22.95
CA GLU A 38 -26.29 -8.39 22.51
C GLU A 38 -25.53 -9.45 21.70
N THR A 39 -26.13 -10.62 21.53
CA THR A 39 -25.56 -11.72 20.75
C THR A 39 -26.43 -12.02 19.54
N LEU A 40 -25.82 -12.00 18.35
CA LEU A 40 -26.47 -12.34 17.10
C LEU A 40 -25.96 -13.69 16.59
N LYS A 41 -26.87 -14.54 16.09
CA LYS A 41 -26.49 -15.76 15.37
C LYS A 41 -25.89 -15.38 14.02
N ALA A 42 -24.74 -15.98 13.70
CA ALA A 42 -24.06 -15.78 12.44
C ALA A 42 -23.27 -17.03 12.07
N ASP A 43 -23.33 -17.45 10.81
CA ASP A 43 -22.53 -18.57 10.30
C ASP A 43 -21.18 -18.11 9.70
N SER A 44 -21.02 -16.80 9.43
CA SER A 44 -19.84 -16.23 8.78
C SER A 44 -19.69 -14.74 9.10
N ILE A 45 -18.45 -14.25 9.01
CA ILE A 45 -18.10 -12.84 9.20
C ILE A 45 -17.23 -12.39 8.03
N ILE A 46 -17.59 -11.23 7.46
CA ILE A 46 -16.79 -10.56 6.44
C ILE A 46 -16.18 -9.31 7.08
N LEU A 47 -14.87 -9.30 7.28
CA LEU A 47 -14.16 -8.13 7.79
C LEU A 47 -13.85 -7.18 6.63
N ALA A 48 -14.68 -6.15 6.48
CA ALA A 48 -14.52 -5.10 5.48
C ALA A 48 -14.06 -3.77 6.11
N ILE A 49 -13.12 -3.82 7.05
CA ILE A 49 -12.65 -2.69 7.87
C ILE A 49 -11.38 -2.01 7.34
N SER A 50 -11.10 -2.15 6.05
CA SER A 50 -9.87 -1.71 5.39
C SER A 50 -8.59 -2.34 5.97
N TYR A 51 -7.43 -1.84 5.54
CA TYR A 51 -6.12 -2.35 5.91
C TYR A 51 -5.29 -1.28 6.63
N LYS A 52 -4.44 -1.72 7.56
CA LYS A 52 -3.38 -0.90 8.15
C LYS A 52 -2.06 -1.22 7.46
N ILE A 53 -1.42 -0.22 6.87
CA ILE A 53 -0.11 -0.38 6.22
C ILE A 53 0.97 -0.21 7.29
N GLU A 54 1.81 -1.23 7.45
CA GLU A 54 2.98 -1.20 8.34
C GLU A 54 4.26 -1.16 7.49
N PRO A 55 4.94 0.00 7.35
CA PRO A 55 6.08 0.14 6.44
C PRO A 55 7.39 -0.49 6.96
N ASN A 56 7.35 -1.13 8.14
CA ASN A 56 8.53 -1.67 8.82
C ASN A 56 9.13 -2.95 8.18
N ASN A 57 8.60 -3.40 7.04
CA ASN A 57 9.00 -4.67 6.40
C ASN A 57 10.40 -4.63 5.75
N PHE A 58 11.04 -3.46 5.66
CA PHE A 58 12.40 -3.34 5.10
C PHE A 58 13.51 -3.51 6.12
N LYS A 59 13.21 -3.77 7.41
CA LYS A 59 14.24 -3.88 8.47
C LYS A 59 15.28 -4.99 8.24
N SER A 60 14.94 -6.03 7.46
CA SER A 60 15.87 -7.09 7.08
C SER A 60 16.84 -6.71 5.97
N ILE A 61 16.61 -5.58 5.28
CA ILE A 61 17.44 -5.07 4.21
C ILE A 61 18.12 -3.79 4.72
N THR A 62 19.44 -3.69 4.60
CA THR A 62 20.24 -2.55 5.09
C THR A 62 20.08 -1.31 4.20
N LEU A 63 18.83 -0.90 3.94
CA LEU A 63 18.49 0.32 3.22
C LEU A 63 18.62 1.52 4.16
N GLN A 64 19.26 2.58 3.68
CA GLN A 64 19.28 3.85 4.40
C GLN A 64 17.91 4.53 4.27
N THR A 65 17.37 4.97 5.40
CA THR A 65 16.06 5.63 5.45
C THR A 65 16.14 7.01 6.10
N SER A 66 15.16 7.86 5.78
CA SER A 66 14.90 9.15 6.43
C SER A 66 13.42 9.21 6.79
N GLY A 67 13.10 9.02 8.08
CA GLY A 67 11.71 8.83 8.50
C GLY A 67 11.08 7.62 7.81
N ARG A 68 9.99 7.84 7.06
CA ARG A 68 9.28 6.78 6.33
C ARG A 68 9.83 6.50 4.92
N TYR A 69 10.82 7.26 4.47
CA TYR A 69 11.33 7.18 3.10
C TYR A 69 12.64 6.39 3.03
N ILE A 70 12.82 5.62 1.96
CA ILE A 70 14.10 5.12 1.50
C ILE A 70 14.88 6.29 0.90
N LYS A 71 16.11 6.50 1.36
CA LYS A 71 17.01 7.50 0.79
C LYS A 71 17.49 7.05 -0.58
N VAL A 72 17.37 7.92 -1.57
CA VAL A 72 17.88 7.70 -2.92
C VAL A 72 18.72 8.88 -3.39
N ASN A 73 19.55 8.68 -4.41
CA ASN A 73 20.20 9.76 -5.16
C ASN A 73 19.29 10.29 -6.30
N HIS A 74 19.76 11.24 -7.10
CA HIS A 74 19.00 11.77 -8.25
C HIS A 74 18.76 10.77 -9.38
N ALA A 75 19.47 9.64 -9.39
CA ALA A 75 19.19 8.51 -10.27
C ALA A 75 18.12 7.56 -9.69
N TYR A 76 17.55 7.90 -8.53
CA TYR A 76 16.63 7.09 -7.73
C TYR A 76 17.23 5.76 -7.27
N GLU A 77 18.57 5.67 -7.23
CA GLU A 77 19.32 4.53 -6.69
C GLU A 77 19.46 4.67 -5.18
N THR A 78 19.27 3.57 -4.47
CA THR A 78 19.44 3.49 -3.01
C THR A 78 20.93 3.43 -2.62
N ASN A 79 21.23 3.27 -1.33
CA ASN A 79 22.60 2.98 -0.88
C ASN A 79 23.13 1.61 -1.35
N ILE A 80 22.27 0.73 -1.88
CA ILE A 80 22.67 -0.56 -2.45
C ILE A 80 22.70 -0.43 -3.97
N LYS A 81 23.90 -0.59 -4.55
CA LYS A 81 24.12 -0.47 -5.98
C LYS A 81 23.21 -1.41 -6.78
N GLY A 82 22.54 -0.89 -7.79
CA GLY A 82 21.58 -1.63 -8.63
C GLY A 82 20.18 -1.78 -8.02
N ILE A 83 19.94 -1.30 -6.80
CA ILE A 83 18.60 -1.26 -6.17
C ILE A 83 18.09 0.17 -6.22
N TYR A 84 16.88 0.34 -6.74
CA TYR A 84 16.23 1.63 -6.95
C TYR A 84 14.89 1.70 -6.22
N ALA A 85 14.45 2.90 -5.88
CA ALA A 85 13.14 3.15 -5.27
C ALA A 85 12.52 4.43 -5.85
N ALA A 86 11.21 4.45 -6.06
CA ALA A 86 10.47 5.59 -6.60
C ALA A 86 9.06 5.64 -6.00
N GLY A 87 8.36 6.77 -6.15
CA GLY A 87 7.03 6.99 -5.60
C GLY A 87 7.08 7.33 -4.11
N ASP A 88 5.95 7.15 -3.43
CA ASP A 88 5.75 7.57 -2.03
C ASP A 88 6.78 7.01 -1.03
N ILE A 89 7.47 5.93 -1.38
CA ILE A 89 8.47 5.30 -0.51
C ILE A 89 9.86 5.93 -0.64
N ALA A 90 10.16 6.69 -1.70
CA ALA A 90 11.51 7.18 -1.98
C ALA A 90 11.63 8.69 -1.79
N ASN A 91 12.75 9.16 -1.25
CA ASN A 91 13.08 10.58 -1.23
C ASN A 91 14.56 10.82 -1.48
N VAL A 92 14.87 11.84 -2.28
CA VAL A 92 16.22 12.39 -2.33
C VAL A 92 16.47 13.09 -0.99
N ALA A 93 17.57 12.73 -0.32
CA ALA A 93 17.83 13.24 1.02
C ALA A 93 17.85 14.78 1.03
N ASP A 94 17.23 15.35 2.06
CA ASP A 94 17.17 16.80 2.28
C ASP A 94 16.37 17.60 1.23
N GLU A 95 15.66 16.91 0.34
CA GLU A 95 14.71 17.53 -0.60
C GLU A 95 13.24 17.38 -0.14
N PRO A 96 12.37 18.35 -0.46
CA PRO A 96 10.94 18.21 -0.24
C PRO A 96 10.34 17.04 -1.03
N LYS A 97 9.64 16.14 -0.32
CA LYS A 97 8.88 15.06 -0.96
C LYS A 97 7.43 15.47 -1.23
N PHE A 98 7.01 15.35 -2.49
CA PHE A 98 5.60 15.49 -2.89
C PHE A 98 5.02 14.12 -3.24
N ASN A 99 4.18 13.57 -2.37
CA ASN A 99 3.53 12.27 -2.57
C ASN A 99 2.30 12.44 -3.49
N LEU A 100 2.59 12.62 -4.78
CA LEU A 100 1.62 12.83 -5.84
C LEU A 100 1.84 11.77 -6.92
N LEU A 101 0.75 11.23 -7.48
CA LEU A 101 0.81 10.26 -8.58
C LEU A 101 1.65 10.76 -9.76
N ALA A 102 1.49 12.04 -10.13
CA ALA A 102 2.24 12.66 -11.21
C ALA A 102 3.74 12.71 -10.92
N VAL A 103 4.13 13.06 -9.69
CA VAL A 103 5.54 13.10 -9.25
C VAL A 103 6.09 11.68 -9.25
N GLY A 104 5.45 10.73 -8.58
CA GLY A 104 5.88 9.34 -8.55
C GLY A 104 6.03 8.70 -9.94
N SER A 105 5.22 9.12 -10.92
CA SER A 105 5.37 8.68 -12.31
C SER A 105 6.66 9.20 -12.95
N ALA A 106 7.03 10.46 -12.72
CA ALA A 106 8.28 11.04 -13.19
C ALA A 106 9.51 10.42 -12.49
N GLU A 107 9.38 10.12 -11.20
CA GLU A 107 10.41 9.40 -10.42
C GLU A 107 10.62 8.00 -10.98
N ALA A 108 9.54 7.26 -11.26
CA ALA A 108 9.61 5.92 -11.85
C ALA A 108 10.25 5.94 -13.24
N TYR A 109 9.90 6.93 -14.08
CA TYR A 109 10.54 7.12 -15.39
C TYR A 109 12.05 7.38 -15.27
N THR A 110 12.47 8.17 -14.27
CA THR A 110 13.89 8.43 -14.02
C THR A 110 14.60 7.17 -13.52
N ALA A 111 14.01 6.47 -12.56
CA ALA A 111 14.55 5.24 -12.00
C ALA A 111 14.73 4.15 -13.07
N ILE A 112 13.72 3.88 -13.90
CA ILE A 112 13.76 2.78 -14.88
C ILE A 112 14.81 3.01 -15.98
N ASN A 113 15.03 4.26 -16.40
CA ASN A 113 16.08 4.59 -17.35
C ASN A 113 17.48 4.38 -16.76
N ASN A 114 17.66 4.68 -15.46
CA ASN A 114 18.90 4.39 -14.75
C ASN A 114 19.09 2.88 -14.53
N VAL A 115 18.02 2.13 -14.23
CA VAL A 115 18.05 0.65 -14.21
C VAL A 115 18.49 0.11 -15.57
N LYS A 116 17.93 0.62 -16.68
CA LYS A 116 18.32 0.18 -18.04
C LYS A 116 19.80 0.42 -18.29
N LYS A 117 20.31 1.59 -17.91
CA LYS A 117 21.73 1.94 -18.04
C LYS A 117 22.62 1.04 -17.17
N TYR A 118 22.16 0.70 -15.96
CA TYR A 118 22.87 -0.20 -15.06
C TYR A 118 22.99 -1.61 -15.65
N VAL A 119 21.89 -2.16 -16.18
CA VAL A 119 21.84 -3.51 -16.78
C VAL A 119 22.56 -3.55 -18.14
N HIS A 120 22.45 -2.49 -18.93
CA HIS A 120 23.07 -2.36 -20.24
C HIS A 120 23.88 -1.06 -20.33
N PRO A 121 25.16 -1.07 -19.92
CA PRO A 121 26.00 0.13 -19.79
C PRO A 121 26.14 0.98 -21.04
N THR A 122 25.95 0.39 -22.22
CA THR A 122 26.01 1.08 -23.52
C THR A 122 24.70 1.78 -23.91
N SER A 123 23.60 1.55 -23.20
CA SER A 123 22.30 2.16 -23.51
C SER A 123 22.31 3.67 -23.27
N SER A 124 21.47 4.41 -23.99
CA SER A 124 21.16 5.80 -23.66
C SER A 124 20.36 5.88 -22.36
N LEU A 125 20.54 6.95 -21.59
CA LEU A 125 19.64 7.29 -20.47
C LEU A 125 18.29 7.83 -20.98
N PHE A 126 18.29 8.51 -22.12
CA PHE A 126 17.07 8.94 -22.77
C PHE A 126 16.51 7.77 -23.60
N GLY A 127 15.34 7.26 -23.21
CA GLY A 127 14.65 6.16 -23.89
C GLY A 127 14.06 6.52 -25.26
N GLY A 128 14.13 7.79 -25.66
CA GLY A 128 13.57 8.28 -26.92
C GLY A 128 12.13 8.77 -26.78
N HIS A 129 11.58 9.32 -27.87
CA HIS A 129 10.17 9.66 -27.95
C HIS A 129 9.36 8.39 -28.18
N SER A 130 8.46 8.05 -27.26
CA SER A 130 7.65 6.83 -27.36
C SER A 130 6.81 6.76 -28.64
N SER A 131 6.34 7.90 -29.15
CA SER A 131 5.61 8.02 -30.43
C SER A 131 6.44 7.64 -31.65
N SER A 132 7.76 7.54 -31.52
CA SER A 132 8.68 7.14 -32.60
C SER A 132 9.21 5.71 -32.42
N LEU A 133 8.78 4.99 -31.38
CA LEU A 133 9.18 3.60 -31.13
C LEU A 133 8.14 2.65 -31.71
N ASN A 134 8.60 1.65 -32.47
CA ASN A 134 7.80 0.45 -32.77
C ASN A 134 8.02 -0.54 -31.62
N LEU A 135 7.17 -0.44 -30.59
CA LEU A 135 7.15 -1.32 -29.42
C LEU A 135 6.35 -2.60 -29.67
#